data_AF-A0A561VYU7-F1
#
_entry.id   AF-A0A561VYU7-F1
#
_cell.length_a   1.000
_cell.length_b   1.000
_cell.length_c   1.000
_cell.angle_alpha   90.00
_cell.angle_beta   90.00
_cell.angle_gamma   90.00
#
_symmetry.space_group_name_H-M   'P 1'
#
loop_
_entity.id
_entity.type
_entity.pdbx_description
1 polymer ?
#
loop_
_entity_poly.entity_id
_entity_poly.type
_entity_poly.pdbx_seq_one_letter_code
_entity_poly.pdbx_strand_id
1 'polypeptide(L)'
;MPELLTADRIDEIGVLGVRSPDPAALVAELVGAVDEGRVADPADTGYALLVAADILEQAGDRADALALATRAIAEQPDEDAYARAVRGGLLLRLGRADEGMAELTALRPLLETSPHATYVIDELVESDRTETALEWLTGALDAILERTRTQQHESEDAQDEAAAMIFGLTQRRHDLRAELGLPHDEYDNLADRLRAASDHALDALDDGPATLLFWPKAEFDALLVRWPALAETYPPTWDEHRAQTERAFVEASGLGGTDLGVVAGTVAGLAAFAERAGSDPTEEETLDEYADSLDEAGVTAWPPGRNDACWCGSGSKYKKCCLPRSRG
;
A
#
# COMPACT_ATOMS: atom_id res chain seq x y z
N MET A 1 13.97 -27.32 -19.95
CA MET A 1 13.38 -27.48 -18.60
C MET A 1 12.04 -26.80 -18.63
N PRO A 2 10.96 -27.42 -18.14
CA PRO A 2 9.69 -26.72 -17.99
C PRO A 2 9.87 -25.49 -17.09
N GLU A 3 9.13 -24.43 -17.39
CA GLU A 3 9.17 -23.16 -16.67
C GLU A 3 8.62 -23.36 -15.24
N LEU A 4 9.23 -22.68 -14.27
CA LEU A 4 8.77 -22.69 -12.88
C LEU A 4 7.55 -21.76 -12.76
N LEU A 5 6.59 -22.15 -11.92
CA LEU A 5 5.42 -21.36 -11.60
C LEU A 5 5.77 -20.35 -10.51
N THR A 6 5.85 -19.06 -10.85
CA THR A 6 6.13 -17.97 -9.91
C THR A 6 4.85 -17.42 -9.29
N ALA A 7 4.96 -16.71 -8.15
CA ALA A 7 3.86 -15.97 -7.54
C ALA A 7 3.13 -15.05 -8.55
N ASP A 8 3.89 -14.24 -9.30
CA ASP A 8 3.33 -13.36 -10.35
C ASP A 8 2.49 -14.13 -11.39
N ARG A 9 2.92 -15.35 -11.74
CA ARG A 9 2.19 -16.18 -12.70
C ARG A 9 0.94 -16.79 -12.06
N ILE A 10 0.98 -17.16 -10.78
CA ILE A 10 -0.20 -17.61 -10.04
C ILE A 10 -1.25 -16.49 -10.02
N ASP A 11 -0.84 -15.26 -9.71
CA ASP A 11 -1.72 -14.09 -9.68
C ASP A 11 -2.30 -13.79 -11.07
N GLU A 12 -1.47 -13.82 -12.11
CA GLU A 12 -1.93 -13.64 -13.50
C GLU A 12 -2.99 -14.67 -13.87
N ILE A 13 -2.77 -15.94 -13.52
CA ILE A 13 -3.74 -17.02 -13.78
C ILE A 13 -5.05 -16.77 -13.02
N GLY A 14 -4.99 -16.36 -11.75
CA GLY A 14 -6.17 -16.03 -10.96
C GLY A 14 -7.02 -14.93 -11.62
N VAL A 15 -6.38 -13.85 -12.07
CA VAL A 15 -7.06 -12.75 -12.79
C VAL A 15 -7.67 -13.23 -14.12
N LEU A 16 -6.99 -14.12 -14.85
CA LEU A 16 -7.49 -14.67 -16.11
C LEU A 16 -8.67 -15.63 -15.89
N GLY A 17 -8.69 -16.37 -14.78
CA GLY A 17 -9.69 -17.37 -14.44
C GLY A 17 -11.14 -16.87 -14.58
N VAL A 18 -11.41 -15.69 -14.02
CA VAL A 18 -12.74 -15.04 -14.01
C VAL A 18 -13.33 -14.86 -15.42
N ARG A 19 -12.48 -14.71 -16.45
CA ARG A 19 -12.87 -14.35 -17.82
C ARG A 19 -12.50 -15.40 -18.85
N SER A 20 -11.84 -16.48 -18.44
CA SER A 20 -11.31 -17.48 -19.35
C SER A 20 -12.43 -18.30 -20.00
N PRO A 21 -12.42 -18.50 -21.33
CA PRO A 21 -13.31 -19.46 -21.98
C PRO A 21 -12.92 -20.92 -21.69
N ASP A 22 -11.73 -21.16 -21.12
CA ASP A 22 -11.25 -22.47 -20.70
C ASP A 22 -10.63 -22.41 -19.28
N PRO A 23 -11.45 -22.39 -18.22
CA PRO A 23 -10.97 -22.38 -16.84
C PRO A 23 -10.21 -23.67 -16.48
N ALA A 24 -10.55 -24.80 -17.12
CA ALA A 24 -9.94 -26.09 -16.82
C ALA A 24 -8.46 -26.15 -17.21
N ALA A 25 -8.06 -25.50 -18.32
CA ALA A 25 -6.66 -25.39 -18.71
C ALA A 25 -5.82 -24.63 -17.68
N LEU A 26 -6.36 -23.55 -17.12
CA LEU A 26 -5.68 -22.74 -16.09
C LEU A 26 -5.52 -23.52 -14.78
N VAL A 27 -6.57 -24.23 -14.35
CA VAL A 27 -6.52 -25.13 -13.19
C VAL A 27 -5.48 -26.23 -13.40
N ALA A 28 -5.44 -26.84 -14.59
CA ALA A 28 -4.46 -27.88 -14.91
C ALA A 28 -3.01 -27.37 -14.90
N GLU A 29 -2.78 -26.12 -15.30
CA GLU A 29 -1.46 -25.47 -15.22
C GLU A 29 -0.99 -25.35 -13.75
N LEU A 30 -1.86 -24.82 -12.87
CA LEU A 30 -1.57 -24.64 -11.45
C LEU A 30 -1.36 -25.99 -10.74
N VAL A 31 -2.32 -26.90 -10.86
CA VAL A 31 -2.27 -28.23 -10.21
C VAL A 31 -1.11 -29.05 -10.75
N GLY A 32 -0.86 -29.01 -12.07
CA GLY A 32 0.28 -29.72 -12.67
C GLY A 32 1.62 -29.18 -12.21
N ALA A 33 1.75 -27.87 -11.96
CA ALA A 33 2.97 -27.30 -11.39
C ALA A 33 3.20 -27.76 -9.94
N VAL A 34 2.14 -27.86 -9.14
CA VAL A 34 2.21 -28.39 -7.78
C VAL A 34 2.61 -29.87 -7.81
N ASP A 35 1.93 -30.70 -8.61
CA ASP A 35 2.20 -32.14 -8.73
C ASP A 35 3.63 -32.46 -9.17
N GLU A 36 4.19 -31.63 -10.03
CA GLU A 36 5.53 -31.80 -10.58
C GLU A 36 6.63 -31.11 -9.74
N GLY A 37 6.27 -30.45 -8.63
CA GLY A 37 7.21 -29.72 -7.78
C GLY A 37 7.87 -28.54 -8.49
N ARG A 38 7.12 -27.85 -9.36
CA ARG A 38 7.56 -26.72 -10.18
C ARG A 38 7.13 -25.36 -9.65
N VAL A 39 6.51 -25.30 -8.49
CA VAL A 39 6.26 -24.02 -7.79
C VAL A 39 7.62 -23.42 -7.40
N ALA A 40 7.87 -22.17 -7.78
CA ALA A 40 9.17 -21.53 -7.62
C ALA A 40 9.53 -21.34 -6.14
N ASP A 41 8.57 -20.88 -5.34
CA ASP A 41 8.65 -20.85 -3.88
C ASP A 41 7.73 -21.95 -3.30
N PRO A 42 8.26 -22.93 -2.53
CA PRO A 42 7.43 -23.92 -1.86
C PRO A 42 6.32 -23.31 -0.97
N ALA A 43 6.50 -22.10 -0.46
CA ALA A 43 5.48 -21.38 0.32
C ALA A 43 4.23 -21.02 -0.50
N ASP A 44 4.33 -20.96 -1.83
CA ASP A 44 3.21 -20.65 -2.72
C ASP A 44 2.40 -21.91 -3.11
N THR A 45 2.76 -23.09 -2.61
CA THR A 45 2.13 -24.36 -3.02
C THR A 45 0.63 -24.39 -2.70
N GLY A 46 0.26 -24.06 -1.47
CA GLY A 46 -1.15 -23.97 -1.07
C GLY A 46 -1.84 -22.79 -1.73
N TYR A 47 -1.15 -21.66 -1.91
CA TYR A 47 -1.70 -20.51 -2.63
C TYR A 47 -2.11 -20.86 -4.08
N ALA A 48 -1.25 -21.55 -4.83
CA ALA A 48 -1.56 -22.03 -6.18
C ALA A 48 -2.80 -22.95 -6.21
N LEU A 49 -2.94 -23.83 -5.20
CA LEU A 49 -4.11 -24.71 -5.08
C LEU A 49 -5.39 -23.94 -4.73
N LEU A 50 -5.30 -22.87 -3.92
CA LEU A 50 -6.44 -22.03 -3.58
C LEU A 50 -6.88 -21.15 -4.76
N VAL A 51 -5.95 -20.62 -5.56
CA VAL A 51 -6.28 -19.93 -6.82
C VAL A 51 -6.97 -20.91 -7.78
N ALA A 52 -6.47 -22.13 -7.89
CA ALA A 52 -7.15 -23.16 -8.69
C ALA A 52 -8.55 -23.50 -8.16
N ALA A 53 -8.74 -23.54 -6.83
CA ALA A 53 -10.03 -23.75 -6.21
C ALA A 53 -11.03 -22.63 -6.51
N ASP A 54 -10.59 -21.36 -6.44
CA ASP A 54 -11.42 -20.19 -6.78
C ASP A 54 -11.88 -20.24 -8.25
N ILE A 55 -10.98 -20.56 -9.18
CA ILE A 55 -11.33 -20.72 -10.60
C ILE A 55 -12.41 -21.79 -10.79
N LEU A 56 -12.30 -22.93 -10.11
CA LEU A 56 -13.30 -24.00 -10.17
C LEU A 56 -14.63 -23.59 -9.54
N GLU A 57 -14.59 -22.89 -8.41
CA GLU A 57 -15.79 -22.37 -7.76
C GLU A 57 -16.55 -21.40 -8.69
N GLN A 58 -15.85 -20.48 -9.33
CA GLN A 58 -16.44 -19.54 -10.29
C GLN A 58 -17.01 -20.27 -11.53
N ALA A 59 -16.38 -21.38 -11.95
CA ALA A 59 -16.91 -22.26 -12.99
C ALA A 59 -18.11 -23.13 -12.51
N GLY A 60 -18.44 -23.09 -11.22
CA GLY A 60 -19.55 -23.82 -10.61
C GLY A 60 -19.18 -25.22 -10.09
N ASP A 61 -17.92 -25.64 -10.20
CA ASP A 61 -17.44 -26.95 -9.76
C ASP A 61 -16.92 -26.92 -8.31
N ARG A 62 -17.85 -26.66 -7.39
CA ARG A 62 -17.55 -26.51 -5.96
C ARG A 62 -17.01 -27.80 -5.32
N ALA A 63 -17.31 -28.97 -5.90
CA ALA A 63 -16.85 -30.24 -5.36
C ALA A 63 -15.34 -30.41 -5.58
N ASP A 64 -14.87 -30.10 -6.79
CA ASP A 64 -13.44 -30.15 -7.10
C ASP A 64 -12.69 -28.98 -6.44
N ALA A 65 -13.30 -27.80 -6.34
CA ALA A 65 -12.75 -26.69 -5.54
C ALA A 65 -12.52 -27.11 -4.07
N LEU A 66 -13.49 -27.79 -3.46
CA LEU A 66 -13.35 -28.30 -2.09
C LEU A 66 -12.21 -29.31 -1.94
N ALA A 67 -12.00 -30.16 -2.96
CA ALA A 67 -10.89 -31.11 -2.97
C ALA A 67 -9.54 -30.39 -3.01
N LEU A 68 -9.43 -29.31 -3.80
CA LEU A 68 -8.21 -28.49 -3.88
C LEU A 68 -7.95 -27.71 -2.59
N ALA A 69 -8.96 -27.08 -1.98
CA ALA A 69 -8.80 -26.42 -0.67
C ALA A 69 -8.38 -27.41 0.43
N THR A 70 -8.96 -28.62 0.42
CA THR A 70 -8.54 -29.69 1.34
C THR A 70 -7.09 -30.11 1.13
N ARG A 71 -6.66 -30.16 -0.13
CA ARG A 71 -5.27 -30.46 -0.49
C ARG A 71 -4.32 -29.34 -0.06
N ALA A 72 -4.68 -28.07 -0.25
CA ALA A 72 -3.86 -26.93 0.17
C ALA A 72 -3.50 -27.00 1.67
N ILE A 73 -4.47 -27.36 2.51
CA ILE A 73 -4.26 -27.59 3.95
C ILE A 73 -3.27 -28.75 4.21
N ALA A 74 -3.36 -29.83 3.42
CA ALA A 74 -2.47 -30.97 3.58
C ALA A 74 -1.03 -30.69 3.14
N GLU A 75 -0.84 -29.85 2.12
CA GLU A 75 0.48 -29.43 1.64
C GLU A 75 1.14 -28.43 2.60
N GLN A 76 0.35 -27.58 3.28
CA GLN A 76 0.85 -26.54 4.19
C GLN A 76 0.09 -26.49 5.52
N PRO A 77 0.25 -27.50 6.40
CA PRO A 77 -0.50 -27.60 7.64
C PRO A 77 -0.17 -26.51 8.68
N ASP A 78 1.01 -25.88 8.58
CA ASP A 78 1.45 -24.83 9.51
C ASP A 78 0.90 -23.44 9.14
N GLU A 79 0.46 -23.24 7.89
CA GLU A 79 -0.04 -21.97 7.33
C GLU A 79 -1.44 -22.15 6.72
N ASP A 80 -2.31 -22.91 7.41
CA ASP A 80 -3.56 -23.42 6.84
C ASP A 80 -4.80 -22.55 7.10
N ALA A 81 -4.70 -21.48 7.90
CA ALA A 81 -5.87 -20.79 8.43
C ALA A 81 -6.78 -20.19 7.33
N TYR A 82 -6.18 -19.60 6.29
CA TYR A 82 -6.90 -19.11 5.12
C TYR A 82 -7.51 -20.26 4.30
N ALA A 83 -6.72 -21.30 4.01
CA ALA A 83 -7.19 -22.48 3.27
C ALA A 83 -8.36 -23.19 3.98
N ARG A 84 -8.34 -23.24 5.32
CA ARG A 84 -9.42 -23.75 6.15
C ARG A 84 -10.67 -22.88 6.09
N ALA A 85 -10.54 -21.56 6.02
CA ALA A 85 -11.70 -20.70 5.83
C ALA A 85 -12.36 -20.96 4.47
N VAL A 86 -11.58 -21.00 3.39
CA VAL A 86 -12.05 -21.34 2.04
C VAL A 86 -12.74 -22.71 2.03
N ARG A 87 -12.14 -23.73 2.66
CA ARG A 87 -12.76 -25.05 2.82
C ARG A 87 -14.10 -24.96 3.56
N GLY A 88 -14.15 -24.20 4.64
CA GLY A 88 -15.36 -23.94 5.43
C GLY A 88 -16.49 -23.33 4.60
N GLY A 89 -16.20 -22.28 3.81
CA GLY A 89 -17.17 -21.65 2.92
C GLY A 89 -17.67 -22.58 1.81
N LEU A 90 -16.75 -23.30 1.15
CA LEU A 90 -17.12 -24.30 0.14
C LEU A 90 -18.04 -25.40 0.71
N LEU A 91 -17.77 -25.87 1.93
CA LEU A 91 -18.64 -26.81 2.64
C LEU A 91 -20.05 -26.23 2.84
N LEU A 92 -20.16 -24.98 3.27
CA LEU A 92 -21.45 -24.31 3.44
C LEU A 92 -22.20 -24.18 2.11
N ARG A 93 -21.54 -23.72 1.05
CA ARG A 93 -22.12 -23.57 -0.30
C ARG A 93 -22.51 -24.90 -0.95
N LEU A 94 -21.91 -26.02 -0.52
CA LEU A 94 -22.30 -27.39 -0.87
C LEU A 94 -23.43 -27.97 0.01
N GLY A 95 -23.95 -27.21 0.98
CA GLY A 95 -25.02 -27.65 1.88
C GLY A 95 -24.55 -28.51 3.07
N ARG A 96 -23.23 -28.62 3.31
CA ARG A 96 -22.64 -29.34 4.45
C ARG A 96 -22.49 -28.40 5.64
N ALA A 97 -23.63 -27.88 6.10
CA ALA A 97 -23.69 -26.77 7.05
C ALA A 97 -22.95 -27.04 8.38
N ASP A 98 -23.12 -28.22 8.97
CA ASP A 98 -22.48 -28.55 10.25
C ASP A 98 -20.96 -28.59 10.14
N GLU A 99 -20.43 -29.17 9.06
CA GLU A 99 -18.99 -29.27 8.83
C GLU A 99 -18.37 -27.90 8.52
N GLY A 100 -19.00 -27.13 7.62
CA GLY A 100 -18.52 -25.79 7.28
C GLY A 100 -18.54 -24.83 8.47
N MET A 101 -19.63 -24.84 9.26
CA MET A 101 -19.71 -24.00 10.46
C MET A 101 -18.71 -24.44 11.53
N ALA A 102 -18.50 -25.73 11.74
CA ALA A 102 -17.51 -26.22 12.71
C ALA A 102 -16.10 -25.74 12.34
N GLU A 103 -15.78 -25.76 11.05
CA GLU A 103 -14.51 -25.30 10.52
C GLU A 103 -14.30 -23.79 10.73
N LEU A 104 -15.26 -22.96 10.31
CA LEU A 104 -15.17 -21.49 10.49
C LEU A 104 -15.18 -21.10 11.97
N THR A 105 -15.95 -21.79 12.81
CA THR A 105 -16.00 -21.53 14.26
C THR A 105 -14.65 -21.77 14.92
N ALA A 106 -13.89 -22.76 14.47
CA ALA A 106 -12.54 -23.00 14.99
C ALA A 106 -11.54 -21.88 14.63
N LEU A 107 -11.82 -21.09 13.59
CA LEU A 107 -11.02 -19.94 13.17
C LEU A 107 -11.49 -18.63 13.81
N ARG A 108 -12.70 -18.58 14.37
CA ARG A 108 -13.28 -17.38 15.01
C ARG A 108 -12.33 -16.64 15.97
N PRO A 109 -11.54 -17.30 16.85
CA PRO A 109 -10.62 -16.59 17.75
C PRO A 109 -9.59 -15.72 17.03
N LEU A 110 -9.25 -16.01 15.77
CA LEU A 110 -8.31 -15.22 14.98
C LEU A 110 -8.82 -13.79 14.72
N LEU A 111 -10.13 -13.57 14.72
CA LEU A 111 -10.71 -12.23 14.61
C LEU A 111 -10.30 -11.32 15.78
N GLU A 112 -9.85 -11.87 16.90
CA GLU A 112 -9.42 -11.12 18.09
C GLU A 112 -7.90 -10.98 18.22
N THR A 113 -7.14 -11.59 17.30
CA THR A 113 -5.67 -11.70 17.42
C THR A 113 -4.92 -11.53 16.10
N SER A 114 -5.61 -11.43 14.96
CA SER A 114 -4.98 -11.30 13.64
C SER A 114 -5.69 -10.24 12.81
N PRO A 115 -4.99 -9.19 12.34
CA PRO A 115 -5.58 -8.14 11.51
C PRO A 115 -6.04 -8.63 10.13
N HIS A 116 -5.55 -9.79 9.69
CA HIS A 116 -5.87 -10.35 8.36
C HIS A 116 -7.02 -11.37 8.39
N ALA A 117 -7.56 -11.71 9.57
CA ALA A 117 -8.54 -12.79 9.71
C ALA A 117 -9.96 -12.47 9.21
N THR A 118 -10.19 -11.31 8.57
CA THR A 118 -11.51 -10.90 8.05
C THR A 118 -12.02 -11.84 6.95
N TYR A 119 -11.17 -12.63 6.30
CA TYR A 119 -11.58 -13.67 5.36
C TYR A 119 -12.60 -14.67 5.95
N VAL A 120 -12.59 -14.90 7.27
CA VAL A 120 -13.60 -15.77 7.92
C VAL A 120 -15.00 -15.18 7.81
N ILE A 121 -15.10 -13.86 7.87
CA ILE A 121 -16.36 -13.11 7.73
C ILE A 121 -16.84 -13.15 6.29
N ASP A 122 -15.92 -13.02 5.33
CA ASP A 122 -16.25 -13.05 3.90
C ASP A 122 -16.87 -14.39 3.52
N GLU A 123 -16.29 -15.51 3.98
CA GLU A 123 -16.85 -16.85 3.74
C GLU A 123 -18.25 -17.05 4.36
N LEU A 124 -18.51 -16.46 5.54
CA LEU A 124 -19.85 -16.46 6.13
C LEU A 124 -20.84 -15.66 5.27
N VAL A 125 -20.46 -14.46 4.83
CA VAL A 125 -21.32 -13.58 4.03
C VAL A 125 -21.67 -14.23 2.70
N GLU A 126 -20.68 -14.77 1.99
CA GLU A 126 -20.87 -15.47 0.72
C GLU A 126 -21.68 -16.76 0.83
N SER A 127 -21.78 -17.32 2.04
CA SER A 127 -22.57 -18.51 2.35
C SER A 127 -23.95 -18.20 2.93
N ASP A 128 -24.47 -16.98 2.73
CA ASP A 128 -25.74 -16.50 3.27
C ASP A 128 -25.82 -16.62 4.82
N ARG A 129 -24.74 -16.25 5.52
CA ARG A 129 -24.66 -16.22 7.00
C ARG A 129 -24.33 -14.83 7.54
N THR A 130 -24.81 -13.78 6.88
CA THR A 130 -24.56 -12.38 7.24
C THR A 130 -24.91 -12.06 8.71
N GLU A 131 -26.00 -12.62 9.25
CA GLU A 131 -26.36 -12.42 10.66
C GLU A 131 -25.29 -12.96 11.62
N THR A 132 -24.76 -14.15 11.35
CA THR A 132 -23.66 -14.76 12.14
C THR A 132 -22.37 -13.97 11.97
N ALA A 133 -22.08 -13.49 10.76
CA ALA A 133 -20.93 -12.61 10.51
C ALA A 133 -21.01 -11.34 11.37
N LEU A 134 -22.17 -10.67 11.43
CA LEU A 134 -22.37 -9.50 12.27
C LEU A 134 -22.23 -9.81 13.78
N GLU A 135 -22.71 -10.96 14.23
CA GLU A 135 -22.51 -11.42 15.61
C GLU A 135 -21.03 -11.60 15.94
N TRP A 136 -20.27 -12.24 15.05
CA TRP A 136 -18.85 -12.52 15.27
C TRP A 136 -18.01 -11.25 15.21
N LEU A 137 -18.27 -10.35 14.26
CA LEU A 137 -17.66 -9.04 14.19
C LEU A 137 -17.90 -8.23 15.47
N THR A 138 -19.15 -8.20 15.95
CA THR A 138 -19.50 -7.47 17.18
C THR A 138 -18.80 -8.07 18.39
N GLY A 139 -18.79 -9.41 18.53
CA GLY A 139 -18.10 -10.07 19.64
C GLY A 139 -16.58 -9.85 19.63
N ALA A 140 -15.95 -9.86 18.45
CA ALA A 140 -14.51 -9.58 18.33
C ALA A 140 -14.19 -8.12 18.68
N LEU A 141 -15.00 -7.17 18.21
CA LEU A 141 -14.87 -5.76 18.57
C LEU A 141 -15.00 -5.54 20.08
N ASP A 142 -15.99 -6.16 20.72
CA ASP A 142 -16.18 -6.08 22.17
C ASP A 142 -14.96 -6.59 22.93
N ALA A 143 -14.43 -7.75 22.52
CA ALA A 143 -13.27 -8.37 23.15
C ALA A 143 -12.00 -7.50 23.01
N ILE A 144 -11.74 -6.96 21.82
CA ILE A 144 -10.56 -6.11 21.57
C ILE A 144 -10.70 -4.77 22.29
N LEU A 145 -11.84 -4.09 22.21
CA LEU A 145 -12.05 -2.80 22.88
C LEU A 145 -11.92 -2.91 24.40
N GLU A 146 -12.41 -3.99 25.00
CA GLU A 146 -12.25 -4.22 26.43
C GLU A 146 -10.79 -4.52 26.80
N ARG A 147 -10.10 -5.33 25.99
CA ARG A 147 -8.67 -5.60 26.14
C ARG A 147 -7.85 -4.31 26.11
N THR A 148 -8.04 -3.47 25.08
CA THR A 148 -7.35 -2.17 24.95
C THR A 148 -7.67 -1.21 26.11
N ARG A 149 -8.91 -1.21 26.63
CA ARG A 149 -9.27 -0.36 27.78
C ARG A 149 -8.53 -0.78 29.07
N THR A 150 -8.28 -2.07 29.25
CA THR A 150 -7.68 -2.62 30.48
C THR A 150 -6.15 -2.59 30.46
N GLN A 151 -5.52 -2.56 29.29
CA GLN A 151 -4.07 -2.70 29.13
C GLN A 151 -3.36 -1.37 28.80
N GLN A 152 -3.26 -0.49 29.79
CA GLN A 152 -2.65 0.86 29.64
C GLN A 152 -1.13 0.89 29.39
N HIS A 153 -0.45 -0.26 29.32
CA HIS A 153 1.01 -0.36 29.26
C HIS A 153 1.51 -1.39 28.22
N GLU A 154 0.76 -1.62 27.15
CA GLU A 154 1.24 -2.41 26.01
C GLU A 154 2.24 -1.62 25.15
N SER A 155 3.09 -2.35 24.42
CA SER A 155 4.03 -1.76 23.46
C SER A 155 3.29 -1.01 22.34
N GLU A 156 3.95 -0.05 21.71
CA GLU A 156 3.41 0.69 20.55
C GLU A 156 2.96 -0.29 19.46
N ASP A 157 3.79 -1.28 19.09
CA ASP A 157 3.43 -2.31 18.10
C ASP A 157 2.10 -3.03 18.42
N ALA A 158 1.85 -3.35 19.69
CA ALA A 158 0.62 -4.04 20.10
C ALA A 158 -0.59 -3.11 20.05
N GLN A 159 -0.39 -1.82 20.33
CA GLN A 159 -1.42 -0.80 20.18
C GLN A 159 -1.78 -0.57 18.70
N ASP A 160 -0.78 -0.56 17.82
CA ASP A 160 -0.95 -0.40 16.38
C ASP A 160 -1.69 -1.60 15.77
N GLU A 161 -1.32 -2.82 16.14
CA GLU A 161 -2.04 -4.04 15.74
C GLU A 161 -3.50 -4.01 16.23
N ALA A 162 -3.74 -3.62 17.48
CA ALA A 162 -5.09 -3.48 18.02
C ALA A 162 -5.90 -2.41 17.27
N ALA A 163 -5.28 -1.27 16.94
CA ALA A 163 -5.92 -0.21 16.17
C ALA A 163 -6.28 -0.67 14.76
N ALA A 164 -5.36 -1.38 14.07
CA ALA A 164 -5.62 -1.96 12.76
C ALA A 164 -6.77 -2.98 12.79
N MET A 165 -6.81 -3.85 13.80
CA MET A 165 -7.92 -4.79 14.00
C MET A 165 -9.25 -4.07 14.24
N ILE A 166 -9.29 -3.08 15.15
CA ILE A 166 -10.51 -2.30 15.42
C ILE A 166 -10.99 -1.60 14.15
N PHE A 167 -10.08 -0.97 13.40
CA PHE A 167 -10.40 -0.34 12.12
C PHE A 167 -11.02 -1.35 11.16
N GLY A 168 -10.31 -2.43 10.80
CA GLY A 168 -10.80 -3.40 9.81
C GLY A 168 -12.16 -4.00 10.18
N LEU A 169 -12.34 -4.39 11.44
CA LEU A 169 -13.58 -5.02 11.93
C LEU A 169 -14.76 -4.03 11.99
N THR A 170 -14.54 -2.79 12.43
CA THR A 170 -15.62 -1.77 12.46
C THR A 170 -16.09 -1.43 11.05
N GLN A 171 -15.16 -1.29 10.10
CA GLN A 171 -15.48 -0.98 8.70
C GLN A 171 -16.27 -2.13 8.05
N ARG A 172 -15.80 -3.38 8.20
CA ARG A 172 -16.50 -4.54 7.63
C ARG A 172 -17.91 -4.68 8.20
N ARG A 173 -18.08 -4.43 9.51
CA ARG A 173 -19.40 -4.45 10.17
C ARG A 173 -20.31 -3.35 9.64
N HIS A 174 -19.81 -2.13 9.56
CA HIS A 174 -20.54 -0.98 9.04
C HIS A 174 -21.07 -1.25 7.63
N ASP A 175 -20.21 -1.75 6.74
CA ASP A 175 -20.57 -2.00 5.35
C ASP A 175 -21.67 -3.08 5.23
N LEU A 176 -21.56 -4.18 5.97
CA LEU A 176 -22.58 -5.24 5.99
C LEU A 176 -23.92 -4.75 6.55
N ARG A 177 -23.92 -3.87 7.55
CA ARG A 177 -25.16 -3.29 8.09
C ARG A 177 -25.82 -2.33 7.11
N ALA A 178 -25.01 -1.54 6.40
CA ALA A 178 -25.48 -0.64 5.37
C ALA A 178 -26.13 -1.42 4.21
N GLU A 179 -25.54 -2.52 3.77
CA GLU A 179 -26.11 -3.42 2.76
C GLU A 179 -27.48 -3.99 3.17
N LEU A 180 -27.66 -4.28 4.47
CA LEU A 180 -28.93 -4.75 5.04
C LEU A 180 -29.94 -3.61 5.33
N GLY A 181 -29.56 -2.35 5.13
CA GLY A 181 -30.41 -1.19 5.43
C GLY A 181 -30.73 -1.03 6.93
N LEU A 182 -29.85 -1.51 7.81
CA LEU A 182 -30.01 -1.40 9.25
C LEU A 182 -29.74 0.05 9.72
N PRO A 183 -30.38 0.52 10.80
CA PRO A 183 -30.08 1.83 11.36
C PRO A 183 -28.66 1.87 11.94
N HIS A 184 -27.98 3.01 11.81
CA HIS A 184 -26.66 3.22 12.40
C HIS A 184 -26.70 3.06 13.93
N ASP A 185 -25.66 2.40 14.47
CA ASP A 185 -25.40 2.29 15.90
C ASP A 185 -24.03 2.87 16.32
N GLU A 186 -23.62 2.64 17.57
CA GLU A 186 -22.39 3.20 18.13
C GLU A 186 -21.11 2.70 17.42
N TYR A 187 -21.09 1.46 16.91
CA TYR A 187 -19.95 0.96 16.15
C TYR A 187 -19.92 1.55 14.75
N ASP A 188 -21.08 1.80 14.15
CA ASP A 188 -21.17 2.48 12.86
C ASP A 188 -20.64 3.93 12.96
N ASN A 189 -20.98 4.64 14.05
CA ASN A 189 -20.40 5.94 14.36
C ASN A 189 -18.89 5.89 14.66
N LEU A 190 -18.38 4.79 15.22
CA LEU A 190 -16.94 4.58 15.41
C LEU A 190 -16.24 4.35 14.07
N ALA A 191 -16.81 3.53 13.20
CA ALA A 191 -16.33 3.27 11.85
C ALA A 191 -16.17 4.58 11.05
N ASP A 192 -17.21 5.42 11.02
CA ASP A 192 -17.19 6.72 10.36
C ASP A 192 -16.08 7.64 10.89
N ARG A 193 -15.93 7.72 12.23
CA ARG A 193 -14.88 8.54 12.85
C ARG A 193 -13.47 8.04 12.53
N LEU A 194 -13.26 6.72 12.54
CA LEU A 194 -11.98 6.12 12.23
C LEU A 194 -11.62 6.30 10.75
N ARG A 195 -12.60 6.15 9.84
CA ARG A 195 -12.43 6.44 8.41
C ARG A 195 -12.00 7.89 8.20
N ALA A 196 -12.74 8.84 8.77
CA ALA A 196 -12.42 10.26 8.64
C ALA A 196 -11.03 10.62 9.21
N ALA A 197 -10.64 10.00 10.32
CA ALA A 197 -9.30 10.19 10.90
C ALA A 197 -8.20 9.61 10.00
N SER A 198 -8.43 8.44 9.41
CA SER A 198 -7.51 7.81 8.45
C SER A 198 -7.36 8.64 7.18
N ASP A 199 -8.47 9.11 6.60
CA ASP A 199 -8.45 9.96 5.40
C ASP A 199 -7.67 11.25 5.66
N HIS A 200 -7.93 11.91 6.80
CA HIS A 200 -7.16 13.09 7.20
C HIS A 200 -5.68 12.80 7.43
N ALA A 201 -5.32 11.63 7.96
CA ALA A 201 -3.92 11.24 8.13
C ALA A 201 -3.24 10.98 6.78
N LEU A 202 -3.93 10.34 5.84
CA LEU A 202 -3.44 10.12 4.48
C LEU A 202 -3.29 11.43 3.71
N ASP A 203 -4.28 12.33 3.79
CA ASP A 203 -4.20 13.67 3.21
C ASP A 203 -3.02 14.48 3.78
N ALA A 204 -2.64 14.23 5.04
CA ALA A 204 -1.47 14.85 5.66
C ALA A 204 -0.13 14.18 5.30
N LEU A 205 -0.16 12.98 4.72
CA LEU A 205 1.02 12.26 4.20
C LEU A 205 1.21 12.47 2.69
N ASP A 206 0.23 13.05 2.01
CA ASP A 206 0.35 13.50 0.62
C ASP A 206 1.21 14.78 0.60
N ASP A 207 2.52 14.63 0.81
CA ASP A 207 3.54 15.69 0.73
C ASP A 207 3.78 16.15 -0.72
N GLY A 208 2.72 16.28 -1.53
CA GLY A 208 2.81 16.76 -2.91
C GLY A 208 3.91 16.09 -3.75
N PRO A 209 4.40 16.72 -4.82
CA PRO A 209 5.55 16.21 -5.56
C PRO A 209 6.82 16.25 -4.69
N ALA A 210 7.64 15.19 -4.73
CA ALA A 210 8.95 15.21 -4.07
C ALA A 210 9.84 16.28 -4.74
N THR A 211 10.07 17.39 -4.03
CA THR A 211 10.74 18.57 -4.59
C THR A 211 12.19 18.71 -4.13
N LEU A 212 13.04 19.24 -5.01
CA LEU A 212 14.39 19.69 -4.63
C LEU A 212 14.50 21.20 -4.73
N LEU A 213 15.04 21.82 -3.67
CA LEU A 213 15.42 23.22 -3.67
C LEU A 213 16.55 23.48 -4.67
N PHE A 214 16.28 24.35 -5.64
CA PHE A 214 17.25 24.77 -6.62
C PHE A 214 17.43 26.28 -6.64
N TRP A 215 18.69 26.72 -6.61
CA TRP A 215 19.06 28.13 -6.77
C TRP A 215 19.28 28.48 -8.26
N PRO A 216 18.42 29.34 -8.85
CA PRO A 216 18.69 29.91 -10.18
C PRO A 216 20.03 30.66 -10.18
N LYS A 217 20.68 30.77 -11.34
CA LYS A 217 22.06 31.27 -11.41
C LYS A 217 22.32 32.56 -10.65
N ALA A 218 21.45 33.56 -10.82
CA ALA A 218 21.60 34.84 -10.15
C ALA A 218 21.50 34.71 -8.62
N GLU A 219 20.60 33.86 -8.14
CA GLU A 219 20.38 33.61 -6.71
C GLU A 219 21.52 32.77 -6.13
N PHE A 220 22.02 31.76 -6.85
CA PHE A 220 23.17 30.96 -6.43
C PHE A 220 24.43 31.82 -6.23
N ASP A 221 24.72 32.68 -7.22
CA ASP A 221 25.86 33.59 -7.14
C ASP A 221 25.68 34.57 -5.96
N ALA A 222 24.46 35.05 -5.70
CA ALA A 222 24.15 35.93 -4.57
C ALA A 222 24.18 35.21 -3.21
N LEU A 223 23.78 33.94 -3.16
CA LEU A 223 23.72 33.10 -1.96
C LEU A 223 25.12 32.94 -1.36
N LEU A 224 26.08 32.51 -2.18
CA LEU A 224 27.47 32.29 -1.74
C LEU A 224 28.20 33.59 -1.39
N VAL A 225 27.78 34.73 -1.95
CA VAL A 225 28.30 36.04 -1.56
C VAL A 225 27.75 36.46 -0.19
N ARG A 226 26.45 36.26 0.04
CA ARG A 226 25.78 36.67 1.28
C ARG A 226 26.16 35.78 2.45
N TRP A 227 26.28 34.48 2.21
CA TRP A 227 26.59 33.47 3.22
C TRP A 227 27.71 32.53 2.73
N PRO A 228 28.99 32.95 2.87
CA PRO A 228 30.12 32.16 2.39
C PRO A 228 30.27 30.78 3.01
N ALA A 229 29.72 30.54 4.20
CA ALA A 229 29.72 29.23 4.86
C ALA A 229 29.03 28.14 4.03
N LEU A 230 28.04 28.52 3.20
CA LEU A 230 27.33 27.60 2.31
C LEU A 230 28.21 27.03 1.18
N ALA A 231 29.44 27.52 1.00
CA ALA A 231 30.41 26.93 0.09
C ALA A 231 30.92 25.54 0.55
N GLU A 232 30.66 25.15 1.80
CA GLU A 232 30.92 23.79 2.30
C GLU A 232 29.84 22.80 1.82
N THR A 233 28.61 23.28 1.64
CA THR A 233 27.43 22.48 1.25
C THR A 233 27.20 22.48 -0.27
N TYR A 234 27.37 23.63 -0.92
CA TYR A 234 27.17 23.79 -2.37
C TYR A 234 28.48 23.70 -3.16
N PRO A 235 28.43 23.19 -4.40
CA PRO A 235 29.62 23.10 -5.24
C PRO A 235 30.14 24.49 -5.66
N PRO A 236 31.41 24.61 -6.08
CA PRO A 236 32.06 25.89 -6.34
C PRO A 236 31.51 26.65 -7.57
N THR A 237 30.78 25.97 -8.46
CA THR A 237 30.21 26.60 -9.67
C THR A 237 28.74 26.27 -9.86
N TRP A 238 27.99 27.22 -10.42
CA TRP A 238 26.56 27.01 -10.71
C TRP A 238 26.31 25.86 -11.70
N ASP A 239 27.23 25.64 -12.65
CA ASP A 239 27.11 24.53 -13.60
C ASP A 239 27.26 23.16 -12.89
N GLU A 240 28.09 23.07 -11.85
CA GLU A 240 28.21 21.89 -11.00
C GLU A 240 27.00 21.70 -10.10
N HIS A 241 26.46 22.77 -9.50
CA HIS A 241 25.22 22.76 -8.73
C HIS A 241 24.07 22.18 -9.56
N ARG A 242 23.89 22.72 -10.77
CA ARG A 242 22.91 22.21 -11.73
C ARG A 242 23.15 20.75 -12.11
N ALA A 243 24.40 20.33 -12.33
CA ALA A 243 24.71 18.95 -12.68
C ALA A 243 24.48 17.98 -11.51
N GLN A 244 24.69 18.41 -10.27
CA GLN A 244 24.38 17.64 -9.06
C GLN A 244 22.87 17.44 -8.91
N THR A 245 22.07 18.50 -9.06
CA THR A 245 20.61 18.40 -8.99
C THR A 245 20.04 17.49 -10.08
N GLU A 246 20.52 17.58 -11.32
CA GLU A 246 20.07 16.66 -12.39
C GLU A 246 20.43 15.20 -12.08
N ARG A 247 21.62 14.93 -11.50
CA ARG A 247 22.00 13.57 -11.09
C ARG A 247 21.10 13.03 -9.99
N ALA A 248 20.78 13.85 -8.99
CA ALA A 248 19.87 13.48 -7.91
C ALA A 248 18.49 13.07 -8.46
N PHE A 249 17.94 13.84 -9.40
CA PHE A 249 16.67 13.47 -10.05
C PHE A 249 16.74 12.21 -10.90
N VAL A 250 17.82 12.01 -11.66
CA VAL A 250 18.02 10.78 -12.45
C VAL A 250 18.11 9.55 -11.54
N GLU A 251 18.82 9.68 -10.41
CA GLU A 251 18.91 8.63 -9.40
C GLU A 251 17.55 8.33 -8.76
N ALA A 252 16.85 9.36 -8.28
CA ALA A 252 15.51 9.22 -7.69
C ALA A 252 14.51 8.58 -8.66
N SER A 253 14.52 8.99 -9.93
CA SER A 253 13.68 8.37 -10.97
C SER A 253 14.09 6.92 -11.25
N GLY A 254 15.38 6.59 -11.22
CA GLY A 254 15.88 5.22 -11.38
C GLY A 254 15.46 4.27 -10.24
N LEU A 255 15.21 4.82 -9.05
CA LEU A 255 14.68 4.10 -7.88
C LEU A 255 13.15 4.01 -7.85
N GLY A 256 12.46 4.50 -8.89
CA GLY A 256 10.99 4.47 -8.98
C GLY A 256 10.29 5.71 -8.45
N GLY A 257 11.02 6.79 -8.14
CA GLY A 257 10.42 8.08 -7.79
C GLY A 257 9.53 8.61 -8.92
N THR A 258 8.28 8.89 -8.59
CA THR A 258 7.29 9.53 -9.47
C THR A 258 6.98 10.94 -8.94
N ASP A 259 6.45 11.82 -9.79
CA ASP A 259 6.13 13.21 -9.44
C ASP A 259 7.27 14.02 -8.78
N LEU A 260 8.45 14.00 -9.41
CA LEU A 260 9.59 14.80 -8.98
C LEU A 260 9.45 16.26 -9.43
N GLY A 261 9.83 17.20 -8.57
CA GLY A 261 9.68 18.63 -8.82
C GLY A 261 10.90 19.46 -8.42
N VAL A 262 11.04 20.65 -9.00
CA VAL A 262 12.03 21.66 -8.60
C VAL A 262 11.30 22.86 -8.01
N VAL A 263 11.69 23.27 -6.80
CA VAL A 263 11.30 24.57 -6.22
C VAL A 263 12.46 25.54 -6.31
N ALA A 264 12.18 26.75 -6.81
CA ALA A 264 13.21 27.77 -7.01
C ALA A 264 13.36 28.67 -5.77
N GLY A 265 14.51 28.58 -5.09
CA GLY A 265 14.83 29.42 -3.94
C GLY A 265 15.25 30.84 -4.33
N THR A 266 15.02 31.81 -3.43
CA THR A 266 15.58 33.17 -3.54
C THR A 266 16.31 33.57 -2.25
N VAL A 267 17.42 34.29 -2.38
CA VAL A 267 18.23 34.73 -1.24
C VAL A 267 17.43 35.63 -0.30
N ALA A 268 16.54 36.45 -0.87
CA ALA A 268 15.62 37.28 -0.10
C ALA A 268 14.57 36.43 0.64
N GLY A 269 14.05 35.38 0.00
CA GLY A 269 13.10 34.44 0.59
C GLY A 269 13.69 33.69 1.78
N LEU A 270 14.87 33.10 1.60
CA LEU A 270 15.58 32.39 2.68
C LEU A 270 15.92 33.33 3.84
N ALA A 271 16.41 34.54 3.56
CA ALA A 271 16.71 35.52 4.60
C ALA A 271 15.46 35.88 5.42
N ALA A 272 14.33 36.12 4.73
CA ALA A 272 13.08 36.45 5.39
C ALA A 272 12.50 35.25 6.16
N PHE A 273 12.68 34.03 5.66
CA PHE A 273 12.28 32.80 6.34
C PHE A 273 13.06 32.61 7.64
N ALA A 274 14.39 32.61 7.56
CA ALA A 274 15.27 32.45 8.71
C ALA A 274 15.04 33.53 9.78
N GLU A 275 14.78 34.78 9.38
CA GLU A 275 14.43 35.86 10.31
C GLU A 275 13.11 35.60 11.05
N ARG A 276 12.09 35.06 10.36
CA ARG A 276 10.81 34.73 10.99
C ARG A 276 10.91 33.50 11.90
N ALA A 277 11.68 32.50 11.50
CA ALA A 277 11.89 31.25 12.23
C ALA A 277 12.86 31.43 13.41
N GLY A 278 13.72 32.46 13.36
CA GLY A 278 14.77 32.68 14.35
C GLY A 278 15.95 31.69 14.20
N SER A 279 16.15 31.17 12.99
CA SER A 279 17.15 30.14 12.67
C SER A 279 18.32 30.70 11.85
N ASP A 280 19.41 29.92 11.70
CA ASP A 280 20.56 30.31 10.88
C ASP A 280 20.35 29.88 9.41
N PRO A 281 20.34 30.82 8.43
CA PRO A 281 20.16 30.50 7.01
C PRO A 281 21.28 29.67 6.38
N THR A 282 22.32 29.32 7.15
CA THR A 282 23.42 28.45 6.71
C THR A 282 23.32 27.01 7.21
N GLU A 283 22.37 26.72 8.10
CA GLU A 283 22.08 25.36 8.58
C GLU A 283 21.26 24.57 7.55
N GLU A 284 21.56 23.27 7.44
CA GLU A 284 20.87 22.35 6.52
C GLU A 284 19.36 22.28 6.82
N GLU A 285 18.99 22.13 8.09
CA GLU A 285 17.59 22.11 8.56
C GLU A 285 16.83 23.37 8.15
N THR A 286 17.45 24.55 8.19
CA THR A 286 16.80 25.81 7.75
C THR A 286 16.61 25.87 6.24
N LEU A 287 17.49 25.26 5.45
CA LEU A 287 17.34 25.19 3.99
C LEU A 287 16.22 24.24 3.59
N ASP A 288 16.09 23.12 4.29
CA ASP A 288 15.04 22.12 4.06
C ASP A 288 13.67 22.70 4.44
N GLU A 289 13.52 23.24 5.65
CA GLU A 289 12.26 23.90 6.07
C GLU A 289 11.89 25.09 5.16
N TYR A 290 12.90 25.82 4.65
CA TYR A 290 12.65 26.87 3.67
C TYR A 290 12.11 26.29 2.37
N ALA A 291 12.66 25.17 1.87
CA ALA A 291 12.19 24.50 0.67
C ALA A 291 10.72 24.07 0.81
N ASP A 292 10.35 23.47 1.95
CA ASP A 292 8.99 23.03 2.26
C ASP A 292 8.01 24.20 2.38
N SER A 293 8.50 25.39 2.77
CA SER A 293 7.69 26.61 2.85
C SER A 293 7.35 27.22 1.47
N LEU A 294 7.95 26.73 0.39
CA LEU A 294 7.71 27.24 -0.96
C LEU A 294 6.43 26.64 -1.55
N ASP A 295 5.55 27.51 -2.06
CA ASP A 295 4.25 27.16 -2.65
C ASP A 295 4.37 26.13 -3.78
N GLU A 296 3.54 25.09 -3.74
CA GLU A 296 3.38 24.07 -4.79
C GLU A 296 3.11 24.67 -6.18
N ALA A 297 2.44 25.83 -6.24
CA ALA A 297 2.18 26.54 -7.50
C ALA A 297 3.47 27.02 -8.21
N GLY A 298 4.61 27.06 -7.50
CA GLY A 298 5.94 27.40 -8.02
C GLY A 298 6.77 26.20 -8.46
N VAL A 299 6.28 24.97 -8.28
CA VAL A 299 7.02 23.74 -8.60
C VAL A 299 7.11 23.54 -10.11
N THR A 300 8.33 23.33 -10.60
CA THR A 300 8.57 22.89 -11.98
C THR A 300 8.77 21.38 -12.01
N ALA A 301 7.84 20.65 -12.62
CA ALA A 301 7.94 19.19 -12.77
C ALA A 301 9.23 18.74 -13.48
N TRP A 302 9.80 17.63 -13.02
CA TRP A 302 10.98 16.99 -13.58
C TRP A 302 10.69 15.52 -13.95
N PRO A 303 11.04 15.06 -15.16
CA PRO A 303 11.62 15.84 -16.24
C PRO A 303 10.55 16.74 -16.90
N PRO A 304 10.88 18.00 -17.22
CA PRO A 304 9.96 18.83 -17.99
C PRO A 304 9.67 18.21 -19.36
N GLY A 305 8.54 18.55 -19.95
CA GLY A 305 8.28 18.20 -21.35
C GLY A 305 9.39 18.76 -22.25
N ARG A 306 9.75 18.01 -23.31
CA ARG A 306 10.92 18.33 -24.15
C ARG A 306 10.92 19.76 -24.72
N ASN A 307 9.75 20.36 -24.91
CA ASN A 307 9.61 21.72 -25.47
C ASN A 307 9.34 22.80 -24.41
N ASP A 308 9.17 22.41 -23.15
CA ASP A 308 8.82 23.31 -22.06
C ASP A 308 10.04 24.05 -21.54
N ALA A 309 9.80 25.07 -20.71
CA ALA A 309 10.87 25.80 -20.05
C ALA A 309 11.73 24.84 -19.23
N CYS A 310 13.04 25.01 -19.30
CA CYS A 310 13.97 24.18 -18.55
C CYS A 310 13.88 24.48 -17.05
N TRP A 311 13.85 23.42 -16.24
CA TRP A 311 13.76 23.47 -14.77
C TRP A 311 14.85 24.32 -14.11
N CYS A 312 16.02 24.51 -14.74
CA CYS A 312 17.12 25.31 -14.21
C CYS A 312 16.89 26.84 -14.26
N GLY A 313 15.70 27.29 -14.67
CA GLY A 313 15.36 28.71 -14.73
C GLY A 313 15.97 29.49 -15.90
N SER A 314 16.61 28.82 -16.87
CA SER A 314 17.27 29.49 -18.01
C SER A 314 16.30 30.11 -19.04
N GLY A 315 15.00 29.83 -18.94
CA GLY A 315 13.99 30.22 -19.93
C GLY A 315 14.12 29.55 -21.31
N SER A 316 15.16 28.74 -21.52
CA SER A 316 15.36 27.96 -22.75
C SER A 316 14.53 26.67 -22.74
N LYS A 317 14.21 26.13 -23.92
CA LYS A 317 13.52 24.82 -24.02
C LYS A 317 14.38 23.71 -23.42
N TYR A 318 13.79 22.80 -22.62
CA TYR A 318 14.52 21.72 -21.93
C TYR A 318 15.40 20.89 -22.88
N LYS A 319 14.90 20.54 -24.08
CA LYS A 319 15.67 19.81 -25.12
C LYS A 319 16.95 20.50 -25.60
N LYS A 320 17.09 21.81 -25.38
CA LYS A 320 18.25 22.63 -25.77
C LYS A 320 19.08 23.06 -24.56
N CYS A 321 18.64 22.76 -23.35
CA CYS A 321 19.27 23.16 -22.09
C CYS A 321 19.76 21.94 -21.30
N CYS A 322 19.06 21.50 -20.24
CA CYS A 322 19.57 20.42 -19.39
C CYS A 322 19.49 19.02 -20.04
N LEU A 323 18.52 18.74 -20.92
CA LEU A 323 18.33 17.39 -21.48
C LEU A 323 19.55 16.82 -22.25
N PRO A 324 20.29 17.57 -23.09
CA PRO A 324 21.51 17.04 -23.72
C PRO A 324 22.67 16.84 -22.72
N ARG A 325 22.65 17.54 -21.59
CA ARG A 325 23.71 17.55 -20.59
C ARG A 325 23.56 16.41 -19.56
N SER A 326 22.37 15.82 -19.44
CA SER A 326 22.10 14.67 -18.58
C SER A 326 22.40 13.31 -19.20
N ARG A 327 22.79 13.30 -20.49
CA ARG A 327 23.13 12.10 -21.27
C ARG A 327 24.64 11.95 -21.53
N GLY A 328 25.44 12.83 -20.96
CA GLY A 328 26.89 12.93 -21.19
C GLY A 328 27.70 12.81 -19.91
#